data_AF-I3R3S2-F1
#
_entry.id   AF-I3R3S2-F1
#
_cell.length_a   1.000
_cell.length_b   1.000
_cell.length_c   1.000
_cell.angle_alpha   90.00
_cell.angle_beta   90.00
_cell.angle_gamma   90.00
#
_symmetry.space_group_name_H-M   'P 1'
#
loop_
_entity.id
_entity.type
_entity.pdbx_description
1 polymer ?
#
loop_
_entity_poly.entity_id
_entity_poly.type
_entity_poly.pdbx_seq_one_letter_code
_entity_poly.pdbx_strand_id
1 'polypeptide(L)'
;MTVSRAQAHALEAFVAATVLLASVTFALQVTAVTPLTASTSSQHIENQQAAVADGILTAAAENGTLKRTVLFTHPENGSFYDSGAEGYYVDGGPPTSFGAMLDQSFLERGIAFNVYVHYLRDREVRRTTRLVYMGDPSDHAVSRTRLVSLDDNDTLYKPGTGPGGADRAVRSRDTLRSVDDAADETYFVQDGSSGPLYALVNVEVVVWRM
;
A
#
# COMPACT_ATOMS: atom_id res chain seq x y z
N MET A 1 73.87 -28.26 28.14
CA MET A 1 73.26 -27.70 26.91
C MET A 1 71.80 -28.12 26.67
N THR A 2 71.21 -29.01 27.49
CA THR A 2 69.82 -29.49 27.31
C THR A 2 68.77 -28.66 28.08
N VAL A 3 69.14 -28.11 29.24
CA VAL A 3 68.27 -27.27 30.08
C VAL A 3 67.85 -25.96 29.39
N SER A 4 68.74 -25.33 28.63
CA SER A 4 68.45 -24.08 27.91
C SER A 4 67.45 -24.27 26.76
N ARG A 5 67.46 -25.43 26.09
CA ARG A 5 66.46 -25.76 25.05
C ARG A 5 65.08 -26.03 25.66
N ALA A 6 65.03 -26.72 26.80
CA ALA A 6 63.77 -26.97 27.50
C ALA A 6 63.10 -25.66 27.96
N GLN A 7 63.88 -24.69 28.46
CA GLN A 7 63.37 -23.37 28.82
C GLN A 7 62.91 -22.55 27.61
N ALA A 8 63.62 -22.63 26.49
CA ALA A 8 63.22 -21.95 25.26
C ALA A 8 61.87 -22.46 24.73
N HIS A 9 61.65 -23.79 24.73
CA HIS A 9 60.37 -24.37 24.30
C HIS A 9 59.21 -24.02 25.24
N ALA A 10 59.46 -23.86 26.55
CA ALA A 10 58.42 -23.39 27.48
C ALA A 10 58.03 -21.93 27.21
N LEU A 11 58.99 -21.06 26.91
CA LEU A 11 58.73 -19.67 26.54
C LEU A 11 57.97 -19.57 25.21
N GLU A 12 58.37 -20.37 24.23
CA GLU A 12 57.74 -20.44 22.91
C GLU A 12 56.28 -20.94 23.01
N ALA A 13 56.03 -21.98 23.81
CA ALA A 13 54.68 -22.47 24.08
C ALA A 13 53.82 -21.40 24.77
N PHE A 14 54.39 -20.64 25.71
CA PHE A 14 53.70 -19.56 26.39
C PHE A 14 53.34 -18.40 25.43
N VAL A 15 54.27 -18.00 24.57
CA VAL A 15 54.03 -16.96 23.56
C VAL A 15 52.99 -17.43 22.55
N ALA A 16 53.09 -18.67 22.06
CA ALA A 16 52.11 -19.25 21.13
C ALA A 16 50.71 -19.32 21.76
N ALA A 17 50.61 -19.72 23.04
CA ALA A 17 49.35 -19.73 23.78
C ALA A 17 48.77 -18.31 23.93
N THR A 18 49.63 -17.31 24.19
CA THR A 18 49.19 -15.91 24.31
C THR A 18 48.70 -15.35 22.97
N VAL A 19 49.40 -15.66 21.87
CA VAL A 19 48.99 -15.25 20.52
C VAL A 19 47.67 -15.92 20.11
N LEU A 20 47.50 -17.20 20.42
CA LEU A 20 46.24 -17.92 20.19
C LEU A 20 45.10 -17.30 21.01
N LEU A 21 45.34 -17.03 22.30
CA LEU A 21 44.33 -16.42 23.17
C LEU A 21 43.93 -15.03 22.66
N ALA A 22 44.91 -14.19 22.28
CA ALA A 22 44.66 -12.87 21.69
C ALA A 22 43.88 -12.97 20.38
N SER A 23 44.21 -13.94 19.52
CA SER A 23 43.52 -14.17 18.24
C SER A 23 42.07 -14.63 18.45
N VAL A 24 41.82 -15.53 19.40
CA VAL A 24 40.46 -15.98 19.76
C VAL A 24 39.67 -14.82 20.36
N THR A 25 40.26 -14.02 21.23
CA THR A 25 39.60 -12.86 21.84
C THR A 25 39.24 -11.82 20.78
N PHE A 26 40.14 -11.56 19.83
CA PHE A 26 39.88 -10.68 18.69
C PHE A 26 38.78 -11.22 17.78
N ALA A 27 38.81 -12.51 17.44
CA ALA A 27 37.76 -13.16 16.63
C ALA A 27 36.38 -13.12 17.31
N LEU A 28 36.32 -13.29 18.63
CA LEU A 28 35.10 -13.18 19.43
C LEU A 28 34.57 -11.75 19.51
N GLN A 29 35.43 -10.73 19.39
CA GLN A 29 34.99 -9.33 19.35
C GLN A 29 34.43 -8.93 17.97
N VAL A 30 34.86 -9.60 16.89
CA VAL A 30 34.40 -9.34 15.52
C VAL A 30 32.98 -9.86 15.26
N THR A 31 32.46 -10.81 16.05
CA THR A 31 31.09 -11.35 15.88
C THR A 31 29.99 -10.44 16.42
N ALA A 32 30.33 -9.33 17.07
CA ALA A 32 29.38 -8.39 17.65
C ALA A 32 29.17 -7.12 16.82
N VAL A 33 29.19 -7.22 15.49
CA VAL A 33 28.78 -6.12 14.61
C VAL A 33 27.91 -6.66 13.49
N THR A 34 26.70 -7.08 13.83
CA THR A 34 25.60 -7.14 12.87
C THR A 34 24.58 -6.07 13.29
N PRO A 35 24.18 -5.16 12.38
CA PRO A 35 23.28 -4.08 12.75
C PRO A 35 21.85 -4.64 12.89
N LEU A 36 21.51 -5.15 14.08
CA LEU A 36 20.12 -5.44 14.45
C LEU A 36 19.25 -4.16 14.41
N THR A 37 19.87 -3.00 14.65
CA THR A 37 19.22 -1.69 14.74
C THR A 37 18.65 -1.19 13.40
N ALA A 38 19.31 -1.46 12.27
CA ALA A 38 18.83 -1.00 10.97
C ALA A 38 17.51 -1.71 10.59
N SER A 39 17.45 -3.04 10.73
CA SER A 39 16.26 -3.83 10.40
C SER A 39 15.10 -3.56 11.35
N THR A 40 15.36 -3.45 12.66
CA THR A 40 14.30 -3.12 13.65
C THR A 40 13.77 -1.69 13.50
N SER A 41 14.62 -0.72 13.13
CA SER A 41 14.17 0.64 12.84
C SER A 41 13.33 0.70 11.57
N SER A 42 13.73 0.01 10.50
CA SER A 42 12.90 -0.11 9.28
C SER A 42 11.55 -0.75 9.59
N GLN A 43 11.53 -1.88 10.32
CA GLN A 43 10.29 -2.54 10.74
C GLN A 43 9.39 -1.63 11.58
N HIS A 44 9.97 -0.78 12.46
CA HIS A 44 9.18 0.15 13.24
C HIS A 44 8.46 1.18 12.36
N ILE A 45 9.16 1.72 11.36
CA ILE A 45 8.59 2.67 10.39
C ILE A 45 7.54 1.99 9.50
N GLU A 46 7.82 0.79 9.00
CA GLU A 46 6.86 -0.03 8.24
C GLU A 46 5.58 -0.27 9.07
N ASN A 47 5.71 -0.68 10.32
CA ASN A 47 4.57 -0.90 11.22
C ASN A 47 3.76 0.39 11.45
N GLN A 48 4.43 1.54 11.61
CA GLN A 48 3.74 2.83 11.74
C GLN A 48 2.98 3.19 10.47
N GLN A 49 3.61 3.11 9.30
CA GLN A 49 2.96 3.40 8.01
C GLN A 49 1.77 2.49 7.76
N ALA A 50 1.90 1.22 8.12
CA ALA A 50 0.85 0.25 7.95
C ALA A 50 -0.33 0.49 8.90
N ALA A 51 -0.08 0.97 10.13
CA ALA A 51 -1.14 1.40 11.05
C ALA A 51 -1.86 2.65 10.55
N VAL A 52 -1.14 3.61 9.95
CA VAL A 52 -1.75 4.80 9.33
C VAL A 52 -2.62 4.41 8.13
N ALA A 53 -2.12 3.56 7.24
CA ALA A 53 -2.87 3.10 6.06
C ALA A 53 -4.15 2.34 6.47
N ASP A 54 -4.06 1.49 7.49
CA ASP A 54 -5.22 0.77 8.04
C ASP A 54 -6.25 1.72 8.67
N GLY A 55 -5.77 2.72 9.41
CA GLY A 55 -6.62 3.76 10.01
C GLY A 55 -7.37 4.57 8.96
N ILE A 56 -6.70 4.99 7.87
CA ILE A 56 -7.33 5.73 6.77
C ILE A 56 -8.38 4.86 6.06
N LEU A 57 -8.03 3.62 5.72
CA LEU A 57 -8.96 2.70 5.06
C LEU A 57 -10.19 2.41 5.93
N THR A 58 -10.00 2.24 7.24
CA THR A 58 -11.09 2.02 8.19
C THR A 58 -11.97 3.25 8.30
N ALA A 59 -11.41 4.44 8.54
CA ALA A 59 -12.17 5.68 8.63
C ALA A 59 -12.91 6.00 7.33
N ALA A 60 -12.29 5.77 6.18
CA ALA A 60 -12.89 5.98 4.87
C ALA A 60 -14.03 5.00 4.57
N ALA A 61 -13.91 3.75 5.01
CA ALA A 61 -14.98 2.77 4.91
C ALA A 61 -16.17 3.13 5.82
N GLU A 62 -15.90 3.51 7.07
CA GLU A 62 -16.95 3.89 8.05
C GLU A 62 -17.70 5.15 7.62
N ASN A 63 -17.00 6.15 7.09
CA ASN A 63 -17.62 7.38 6.58
C ASN A 63 -18.15 7.24 5.15
N GLY A 64 -18.03 6.05 4.55
CA GLY A 64 -18.48 5.73 3.19
C GLY A 64 -17.69 6.41 2.07
N THR A 65 -16.66 7.20 2.37
CA THR A 65 -15.86 7.91 1.36
C THR A 65 -15.04 6.96 0.49
N LEU A 66 -14.65 5.79 1.03
CA LEU A 66 -13.98 4.74 0.26
C LEU A 66 -14.87 4.21 -0.86
N LYS A 67 -16.12 3.83 -0.53
CA LYS A 67 -17.12 3.39 -1.50
C LYS A 67 -17.39 4.48 -2.56
N ARG A 68 -17.58 5.73 -2.13
CA ARG A 68 -17.81 6.86 -3.04
C ARG A 68 -16.68 7.04 -4.06
N THR A 69 -15.45 6.82 -3.63
CA THR A 69 -14.28 6.96 -4.50
C THR A 69 -14.23 5.86 -5.56
N VAL A 70 -14.55 4.63 -5.17
CA VAL A 70 -14.65 3.51 -6.12
C VAL A 70 -15.75 3.75 -7.16
N LEU A 71 -16.86 4.39 -6.77
CA LEU A 71 -17.99 4.74 -7.64
C LEU A 71 -17.80 6.06 -8.42
N PHE A 72 -16.63 6.68 -8.35
CA PHE A 72 -16.34 7.96 -9.01
C PHE A 72 -15.85 7.74 -10.44
N THR A 73 -16.74 7.25 -11.30
CA THR A 73 -16.42 6.81 -12.67
C THR A 73 -17.38 7.35 -13.71
N HIS A 74 -16.86 7.54 -14.91
CA HIS A 74 -17.63 7.82 -16.11
C HIS A 74 -18.48 6.59 -16.50
N PRO A 75 -19.81 6.71 -16.60
CA PRO A 75 -20.63 5.61 -17.10
C PRO A 75 -20.35 5.30 -18.57
N GLU A 76 -19.84 6.24 -19.37
CA GLU A 76 -19.64 6.04 -20.82
C GLU A 76 -18.51 5.07 -21.16
N ASN A 77 -17.54 4.88 -20.25
CA ASN A 77 -16.35 4.08 -20.50
C ASN A 77 -15.79 3.35 -19.26
N GLY A 78 -16.39 3.54 -18.08
CA GLY A 78 -15.97 2.95 -16.82
C GLY A 78 -14.65 3.51 -16.24
N SER A 79 -14.10 4.60 -16.80
CA SER A 79 -12.85 5.21 -16.30
C SER A 79 -13.11 6.13 -15.11
N PHE A 80 -12.11 6.31 -14.25
CA PHE A 80 -12.20 7.29 -13.16
C PHE A 80 -12.17 8.72 -13.71
N TYR A 81 -13.02 9.59 -13.17
CA TYR A 81 -13.04 11.01 -13.53
C TYR A 81 -11.73 11.70 -13.19
N ASP A 82 -11.26 12.62 -14.03
CA ASP A 82 -10.00 13.37 -13.82
C ASP A 82 -8.75 12.49 -13.67
N SER A 83 -8.85 11.21 -14.06
CA SER A 83 -7.68 10.35 -14.18
C SER A 83 -6.83 10.77 -15.38
N GLY A 84 -5.52 10.52 -15.31
CA GLY A 84 -4.61 10.87 -16.40
C GLY A 84 -4.89 10.06 -17.67
N ALA A 85 -4.14 10.35 -18.75
CA ALA A 85 -4.28 9.63 -20.02
C ALA A 85 -4.11 8.10 -19.91
N GLU A 86 -3.48 7.64 -18.83
CA GLU A 86 -3.21 6.24 -18.53
C GLU A 86 -4.39 5.54 -17.79
N GLY A 87 -5.42 6.29 -17.39
CA GLY A 87 -6.62 5.80 -16.72
C GLY A 87 -6.49 5.66 -15.19
N TYR A 88 -5.44 6.22 -14.60
CA TYR A 88 -5.19 6.28 -13.15
C TYR A 88 -4.56 7.61 -12.75
N TYR A 89 -4.53 7.93 -11.45
CA TYR A 89 -3.86 9.12 -10.93
C TYR A 89 -2.38 8.84 -10.64
N VAL A 90 -1.51 9.82 -10.92
CA VAL A 90 -0.05 9.69 -10.75
C VAL A 90 0.55 10.72 -9.80
N ASP A 91 -0.10 11.88 -9.62
CA ASP A 91 0.41 13.01 -8.83
C ASP A 91 -0.29 13.18 -7.47
N GLY A 92 -1.08 12.19 -7.05
CA GLY A 92 -1.81 12.21 -5.80
C GLY A 92 -3.09 11.39 -5.83
N GLY A 93 -3.92 11.60 -4.81
CA GLY A 93 -5.18 10.91 -4.65
C GLY A 93 -6.26 11.40 -5.64
N PRO A 94 -7.29 10.57 -5.91
CA PRO A 94 -8.48 11.00 -6.64
C PRO A 94 -9.12 12.23 -5.98
N PRO A 95 -9.79 13.14 -6.72
CA PRO A 95 -10.45 14.34 -6.19
C PRO A 95 -11.71 14.01 -5.36
N THR A 96 -11.49 13.31 -4.27
CA THR A 96 -12.47 12.71 -3.36
C THR A 96 -11.95 12.86 -1.94
N SER A 97 -12.83 12.72 -0.94
CA SER A 97 -12.40 12.80 0.45
C SER A 97 -11.41 11.70 0.85
N PHE A 98 -11.46 10.52 0.21
CA PHE A 98 -10.47 9.47 0.46
C PHE A 98 -9.10 9.83 -0.12
N GLY A 99 -9.05 10.34 -1.36
CA GLY A 99 -7.81 10.83 -1.97
C GLY A 99 -7.17 11.95 -1.14
N ALA A 100 -7.96 12.93 -0.69
CA ALA A 100 -7.46 14.00 0.18
C ALA A 100 -6.87 13.48 1.51
N MET A 101 -7.47 12.45 2.11
CA MET A 101 -6.91 11.82 3.31
C MET A 101 -5.57 11.13 3.04
N LEU A 102 -5.41 10.50 1.87
CA LEU A 102 -4.15 9.89 1.45
C LEU A 102 -3.08 10.95 1.22
N ASP A 103 -3.42 12.03 0.52
CA ASP A 103 -2.49 13.12 0.24
C ASP A 103 -1.98 13.76 1.53
N GLN A 104 -2.90 14.12 2.43
CA GLN A 104 -2.56 14.74 3.72
C GLN A 104 -1.73 13.81 4.63
N SER A 105 -1.99 12.50 4.57
CA SER A 105 -1.34 11.54 5.46
C SER A 105 -0.01 11.02 4.94
N PHE A 106 0.17 10.99 3.61
CA PHE A 106 1.33 10.38 2.96
C PHE A 106 2.06 11.35 2.03
N LEU A 107 1.38 11.87 1.00
CA LEU A 107 2.03 12.66 -0.05
C LEU A 107 2.71 13.92 0.50
N GLU A 108 1.99 14.68 1.34
CA GLU A 108 2.52 15.88 2.00
C GLU A 108 3.74 15.60 2.90
N ARG A 109 3.96 14.31 3.26
CA ARG A 109 5.07 13.84 4.10
C ARG A 109 6.17 13.14 3.30
N GLY A 110 6.13 13.17 1.97
CA GLY A 110 7.09 12.51 1.10
C GLY A 110 6.98 10.97 1.12
N ILE A 111 5.78 10.44 1.38
CA ILE A 111 5.48 9.02 1.31
C ILE A 111 4.61 8.80 0.07
N ALA A 112 5.11 8.02 -0.89
CA ALA A 112 4.35 7.66 -2.07
C ALA A 112 3.32 6.58 -1.73
N PHE A 113 2.24 6.54 -2.50
CA PHE A 113 1.22 5.52 -2.35
C PHE A 113 0.65 5.07 -3.70
N ASN A 114 0.31 3.80 -3.78
CA ASN A 114 -0.50 3.22 -4.84
C ASN A 114 -1.84 2.79 -4.25
N VAL A 115 -2.89 2.90 -5.05
CA VAL A 115 -4.20 2.36 -4.70
C VAL A 115 -4.65 1.43 -5.80
N TYR A 116 -4.89 0.17 -5.42
CA TYR A 116 -5.39 -0.87 -6.32
C TYR A 116 -6.79 -1.27 -5.92
N VAL A 117 -7.63 -1.56 -6.91
CA VAL A 117 -8.96 -2.11 -6.72
C VAL A 117 -8.94 -3.52 -7.28
N HIS A 118 -9.02 -4.52 -6.40
CA HIS A 118 -9.13 -5.91 -6.78
C HIS A 118 -10.58 -6.36 -6.79
N TYR A 119 -10.96 -7.09 -7.83
CA TYR A 119 -12.33 -7.61 -7.98
C TYR A 119 -12.30 -8.92 -8.75
N LEU A 120 -13.40 -9.67 -8.67
CA LEU A 120 -13.59 -10.87 -9.49
C LEU A 120 -14.36 -10.50 -10.75
N ARG A 121 -13.83 -10.88 -11.91
CA ARG A 121 -14.53 -10.87 -13.18
C ARG A 121 -15.07 -12.27 -13.45
N ASP A 122 -16.32 -12.36 -13.91
CA ASP A 122 -17.01 -13.63 -14.18
C ASP A 122 -17.02 -14.58 -12.97
N ARG A 123 -16.87 -14.05 -11.74
CA ARG A 123 -16.72 -14.79 -10.46
C ARG A 123 -15.52 -15.75 -10.35
N GLU A 124 -14.62 -15.77 -11.33
CA GLU A 124 -13.50 -16.71 -11.35
C GLU A 124 -12.15 -16.00 -11.45
N VAL A 125 -12.08 -14.94 -12.27
CA VAL A 125 -10.80 -14.30 -12.60
C VAL A 125 -10.59 -13.07 -11.74
N ARG A 126 -9.60 -13.12 -10.85
CA ARG A 126 -9.17 -11.93 -10.11
C ARG A 126 -8.56 -10.92 -11.09
N ARG A 127 -9.14 -9.72 -11.11
CA ARG A 127 -8.66 -8.56 -11.83
C ARG A 127 -8.22 -7.49 -10.84
N THR A 128 -7.33 -6.63 -11.33
CA THR A 128 -6.79 -5.50 -10.60
C THR A 128 -6.87 -4.28 -11.50
N THR A 129 -7.52 -3.23 -11.02
CA THR A 129 -7.49 -1.90 -11.62
C THR A 129 -6.61 -1.01 -10.77
N ARG A 130 -5.79 -0.19 -11.42
CA ARG A 130 -5.02 0.87 -10.75
C ARG A 130 -5.93 2.06 -10.59
N LEU A 131 -6.15 2.49 -9.35
CA LEU A 131 -6.79 3.77 -9.07
C LEU A 131 -5.71 4.86 -9.01
N VAL A 132 -4.68 4.64 -8.20
CA VAL A 132 -3.50 5.52 -8.11
C VAL A 132 -2.25 4.69 -8.35
N TYR A 133 -1.34 5.21 -9.18
CA TYR A 133 -0.07 4.59 -9.48
C TYR A 133 1.07 5.62 -9.54
N MET A 134 1.81 5.76 -8.44
CA MET A 134 2.96 6.66 -8.27
C MET A 134 4.32 6.01 -8.59
N GLY A 135 4.30 4.84 -9.24
CA GLY A 135 5.49 4.06 -9.58
C GLY A 135 5.62 2.76 -8.78
N ASP A 136 6.78 2.13 -8.91
CA ASP A 136 7.05 0.83 -8.30
C ASP A 136 7.38 0.98 -6.81
N PRO A 137 6.68 0.25 -5.91
CA PRO A 137 6.99 0.27 -4.49
C PRO A 137 8.40 -0.26 -4.20
N SER A 138 9.07 0.34 -3.20
CA SER A 138 10.36 -0.15 -2.71
C SER A 138 10.24 -1.49 -1.97
N ASP A 139 11.37 -2.14 -1.68
CA ASP A 139 11.45 -3.37 -0.88
C ASP A 139 10.83 -3.25 0.53
N HIS A 140 10.68 -2.03 1.04
CA HIS A 140 10.10 -1.70 2.34
C HIS A 140 8.66 -1.17 2.25
N ALA A 141 7.97 -1.43 1.15
CA ALA A 141 6.58 -1.02 1.00
C ALA A 141 5.65 -1.83 1.91
N VAL A 142 4.66 -1.17 2.47
CA VAL A 142 3.62 -1.82 3.28
C VAL A 142 2.28 -1.71 2.59
N SER A 143 1.51 -2.80 2.62
CA SER A 143 0.16 -2.80 2.07
C SER A 143 -0.92 -3.10 3.10
N ARG A 144 -2.07 -2.46 2.92
CA ARG A 144 -3.30 -2.70 3.69
C ARG A 144 -4.48 -2.75 2.76
N THR A 145 -5.46 -3.57 3.12
CA THR A 145 -6.63 -3.82 2.26
C THR A 145 -7.92 -3.64 3.03
N ARG A 146 -8.96 -3.17 2.33
CA ARG A 146 -10.31 -3.05 2.87
C ARG A 146 -11.32 -3.50 1.84
N LEU A 147 -12.17 -4.45 2.25
CA LEU A 147 -13.29 -4.90 1.45
C LEU A 147 -14.41 -3.87 1.45
N VAL A 148 -14.97 -3.61 0.28
CA VAL A 148 -16.13 -2.74 0.05
C VAL A 148 -17.17 -3.55 -0.72
N SER A 149 -18.40 -3.57 -0.23
CA SER A 149 -19.54 -4.12 -0.95
C SER A 149 -20.19 -3.05 -1.80
N LEU A 150 -20.45 -3.37 -3.07
CA LEU A 150 -21.20 -2.54 -3.99
C LEU A 150 -22.58 -3.16 -4.18
N ASP A 151 -23.61 -2.33 -4.11
CA ASP A 151 -25.01 -2.73 -4.25
C ASP A 151 -25.57 -2.15 -5.55
N ASP A 152 -26.54 -2.83 -6.17
CA ASP A 152 -27.17 -2.41 -7.42
C ASP A 152 -27.70 -0.97 -7.41
N ASN A 153 -28.20 -0.56 -6.24
CA ASN A 153 -28.78 0.76 -6.03
C ASN A 153 -27.74 1.82 -5.61
N ASP A 154 -26.46 1.45 -5.49
CA ASP A 154 -25.40 2.42 -5.23
C ASP A 154 -25.32 3.40 -6.40
N THR A 155 -25.43 4.69 -6.08
CA THR A 155 -25.34 5.77 -7.06
C THR A 155 -23.89 6.04 -7.44
N LEU A 156 -23.63 6.20 -8.73
CA LEU A 156 -22.34 6.69 -9.22
C LEU A 156 -22.10 8.13 -8.77
N TYR A 157 -20.83 8.53 -8.75
CA TYR A 157 -20.42 9.89 -8.40
C TYR A 157 -19.70 10.54 -9.56
N LYS A 158 -19.90 11.85 -9.70
CA LYS A 158 -19.29 12.68 -10.75
C LYS A 158 -18.66 13.94 -10.17
N PRO A 159 -17.75 14.61 -10.90
CA PRO A 159 -17.22 15.90 -10.50
C PRO A 159 -18.37 16.90 -10.33
N GLY A 160 -18.27 17.70 -9.29
CA GLY A 160 -19.18 18.79 -9.05
C GLY A 160 -18.72 19.67 -7.91
N THR A 161 -19.51 20.69 -7.64
CA THR A 161 -19.22 21.67 -6.60
C THR A 161 -20.33 21.56 -5.56
N GLY A 162 -19.97 21.43 -4.29
CA GLY A 162 -20.99 21.48 -3.23
C GLY A 162 -20.97 22.80 -2.45
N PRO A 163 -21.63 22.85 -1.28
CA PRO A 163 -21.72 24.07 -0.49
C PRO A 163 -20.35 24.71 -0.23
N GLY A 164 -20.20 26.00 -0.58
CA GLY A 164 -18.96 26.75 -0.40
C GLY A 164 -18.00 26.78 -1.60
N GLY A 165 -18.36 26.22 -2.76
CA GLY A 165 -17.57 26.37 -3.98
C GLY A 165 -16.40 25.39 -4.13
N ALA A 166 -16.19 24.49 -3.17
CA ALA A 166 -15.15 23.46 -3.25
C ALA A 166 -15.59 22.26 -4.11
N ASP A 167 -14.71 21.88 -5.03
CA ASP A 167 -14.83 20.69 -5.87
C ASP A 167 -14.90 19.42 -5.03
N ARG A 168 -15.79 18.51 -5.43
CA ARG A 168 -16.03 17.24 -4.74
C ARG A 168 -16.75 16.24 -5.63
N ALA A 169 -16.65 14.97 -5.28
CA ALA A 169 -17.54 13.93 -5.77
C ALA A 169 -18.99 14.17 -5.30
N VAL A 170 -19.90 14.44 -6.25
CA VAL A 170 -21.34 14.57 -6.02
C VAL A 170 -22.08 13.39 -6.65
N ARG A 171 -23.25 13.03 -6.10
CA ARG A 171 -24.06 11.93 -6.65
C ARG A 171 -24.49 12.25 -8.09
N SER A 172 -24.38 11.28 -8.98
CA SER A 172 -25.02 11.33 -10.29
C SER A 172 -26.49 10.89 -10.17
N ARG A 173 -27.16 10.72 -11.30
CA ARG A 173 -28.51 10.15 -11.39
C ARG A 173 -28.48 8.63 -11.62
N ASP A 174 -27.31 8.09 -11.94
CA ASP A 174 -27.10 6.75 -12.43
C ASP A 174 -26.72 5.84 -11.25
N THR A 175 -27.26 4.64 -11.26
CA THR A 175 -26.96 3.57 -10.31
C THR A 175 -26.18 2.47 -11.02
N LEU A 176 -25.48 1.62 -10.27
CA LEU A 176 -24.79 0.48 -10.88
C LEU A 176 -25.73 -0.39 -11.73
N ARG A 177 -26.95 -0.65 -11.25
CA ARG A 177 -27.95 -1.38 -12.05
C ARG A 177 -28.36 -0.64 -13.33
N SER A 178 -28.61 0.66 -13.25
CA SER A 178 -29.03 1.40 -14.45
C SER A 178 -27.93 1.47 -15.50
N VAL A 179 -26.67 1.51 -15.09
CA VAL A 179 -25.50 1.44 -15.98
C VAL A 179 -25.42 0.07 -16.65
N ASP A 180 -25.64 -1.01 -15.91
CA ASP A 180 -25.64 -2.37 -16.48
C ASP A 180 -26.83 -2.65 -17.41
N ASP A 181 -27.98 -2.01 -17.17
CA ASP A 181 -29.17 -2.12 -18.02
C ASP A 181 -29.03 -1.29 -19.32
N ALA A 182 -28.14 -0.30 -19.35
CA ALA A 182 -27.94 0.58 -20.50
C ALA A 182 -26.97 -0.05 -21.52
N ALA A 183 -27.27 0.10 -22.82
CA ALA A 183 -26.50 -0.54 -23.89
C ALA A 183 -25.17 0.14 -24.21
N ASP A 184 -25.04 1.42 -23.84
CA ASP A 184 -23.91 2.31 -24.15
C ASP A 184 -23.17 2.79 -22.89
N GLU A 185 -23.54 2.28 -21.72
CA GLU A 185 -22.86 2.55 -20.46
C GLU A 185 -22.13 1.31 -19.95
N THR A 186 -21.13 1.50 -19.11
CA THR A 186 -20.36 0.42 -18.51
C THR A 186 -19.71 0.85 -17.22
N TYR A 187 -19.65 -0.08 -16.28
CA TYR A 187 -18.82 0.00 -15.10
C TYR A 187 -17.66 -1.00 -15.20
N PHE A 188 -16.50 -0.66 -14.64
CA PHE A 188 -15.28 -1.47 -14.81
C PHE A 188 -15.33 -2.83 -14.09
N VAL A 189 -16.30 -2.99 -13.19
CA VAL A 189 -16.68 -4.26 -12.54
C VAL A 189 -18.03 -4.67 -13.12
N GLN A 190 -18.23 -5.96 -13.36
CA GLN A 190 -19.51 -6.48 -13.83
C GLN A 190 -20.36 -6.95 -12.65
N ASP A 191 -21.68 -6.84 -12.75
CA ASP A 191 -22.57 -7.50 -11.78
C ASP A 191 -22.33 -9.01 -11.80
N GLY A 192 -21.97 -9.54 -10.63
CA GLY A 192 -21.68 -10.95 -10.45
C GLY A 192 -22.83 -11.74 -9.83
N SER A 193 -23.93 -11.09 -9.46
CA SER A 193 -24.99 -11.69 -8.64
C SER A 193 -26.38 -11.53 -9.27
N SER A 194 -27.34 -12.30 -8.77
CA SER A 194 -28.76 -12.15 -9.13
C SER A 194 -29.57 -11.47 -8.01
N GLY A 195 -28.87 -11.09 -6.93
CA GLY A 195 -29.43 -10.41 -5.76
C GLY A 195 -29.03 -8.93 -5.75
N PRO A 196 -29.31 -8.20 -4.65
CA PRO A 196 -29.05 -6.76 -4.57
C PRO A 196 -27.56 -6.39 -4.48
N LEU A 197 -26.69 -7.37 -4.23
CA LEU A 197 -25.24 -7.19 -4.20
C LEU A 197 -24.72 -7.18 -5.63
N TYR A 198 -24.11 -6.08 -6.05
CA TYR A 198 -23.52 -5.96 -7.37
C TYR A 198 -22.15 -6.66 -7.42
N ALA A 199 -21.24 -6.26 -6.52
CA ALA A 199 -19.90 -6.83 -6.44
C ALA A 199 -19.22 -6.63 -5.08
N LEU A 200 -18.20 -7.44 -4.81
CA LEU A 200 -17.25 -7.21 -3.73
C LEU A 200 -15.92 -6.75 -4.32
N VAL A 201 -15.44 -5.59 -3.87
CA VAL A 201 -14.16 -5.02 -4.31
C VAL A 201 -13.25 -4.88 -3.10
N ASN A 202 -11.98 -5.26 -3.25
CA ASN A 202 -10.97 -5.10 -2.22
C ASN A 202 -10.04 -3.96 -2.60
N VAL A 203 -10.06 -2.87 -1.84
CA VAL A 203 -9.19 -1.72 -2.07
C VAL A 203 -7.90 -1.93 -1.30
N GLU A 204 -6.78 -2.04 -2.03
CA GLU A 204 -5.44 -2.12 -1.48
C GLU A 204 -4.76 -0.75 -1.55
N VAL A 205 -4.20 -0.31 -0.44
CA VAL A 205 -3.29 0.85 -0.37
C VAL A 205 -1.90 0.31 -0.08
N VAL A 206 -0.95 0.62 -0.96
CA VAL A 206 0.47 0.31 -0.80
C VAL A 206 1.21 1.61 -0.58
N VAL A 207 2.00 1.74 0.48
CA VAL A 207 2.76 2.96 0.78
C VAL A 207 4.25 2.66 0.96
N TRP A 208 5.09 3.58 0.53
CA TRP A 208 6.54 3.49 0.68
C TRP A 208 7.17 4.89 0.71
N ARG A 209 8.39 5.00 1.24
CA ARG A 209 9.12 6.27 1.20
C ARG A 209 9.74 6.46 -0.18
N MET A 210 9.65 7.67 -0.69
CA MET A 210 10.37 8.12 -1.89
C MET A 210 11.86 8.34 -1.59
#